data_AF-A0A2W5RA74-F1
#
_entry.id   AF-A0A2W5RA74-F1
#
_cell.length_a   1.000
_cell.length_b   1.000
_cell.length_c   1.000
_cell.angle_alpha   90.00
_cell.angle_beta   90.00
_cell.angle_gamma   90.00
#
_symmetry.space_group_name_H-M   'P 1'
#
loop_
_entity.id
_entity.type
_entity.pdbx_description
1 polymer ?
#
loop_
_entity_poly.entity_id
_entity_poly.type
_entity_poly.pdbx_seq_one_letter_code
_entity_poly.pdbx_strand_id
1 'polypeptide(L)' 'MGLFSWREVAMTPGAVVAPDERLPWPQTAAMGVQHVIAMFGATVLA' A
#
# COMPACT_ATOMS: atom_id res chain seq x y z
N MET A 1 20.64 -11.97 -8.14
CA MET A 1 19.84 -11.09 -7.27
C MET A 1 18.93 -10.26 -8.16
N GLY A 2 17.69 -10.70 -8.36
CA GLY A 2 16.75 -10.01 -9.24
C GLY A 2 16.16 -8.79 -8.53
N LEU A 3 16.17 -7.64 -9.21
CA LEU A 3 15.67 -6.33 -8.74
C LEU A 3 14.15 -6.29 -8.46
N PHE A 4 13.48 -7.45 -8.40
CA PHE A 4 12.01 -7.60 -8.41
C PHE A 4 11.50 -8.67 -7.43
N SER A 5 12.29 -9.10 -6.43
CA SER A 5 11.80 -10.05 -5.43
C SER A 5 11.09 -9.34 -4.27
N TRP A 6 9.85 -8.89 -4.52
CA TRP A 6 8.98 -8.38 -3.45
C TRP A 6 8.53 -9.55 -2.57
N ARG A 7 8.83 -9.49 -1.28
CA ARG A 7 8.42 -10.51 -0.31
C ARG A 7 7.03 -10.21 0.24
N GLU A 8 6.09 -11.15 0.13
CA GLU A 8 4.76 -10.98 0.73
C GLU A 8 4.83 -11.11 2.25
N VAL A 9 4.27 -10.13 2.96
CA VAL A 9 4.21 -10.10 4.43
C VAL A 9 2.76 -9.95 4.86
N ALA A 10 2.34 -10.77 5.83
CA ALA A 10 1.00 -10.71 6.40
C ALA A 10 0.80 -9.40 7.18
N MET A 11 -0.40 -8.83 7.06
CA MET A 11 -0.79 -7.62 7.77
C MET A 11 -0.76 -7.88 9.28
N THR A 12 0.33 -7.48 9.93
CA THR A 12 0.53 -7.62 11.37
C THR A 12 0.45 -6.23 12.01
N PRO A 13 -0.40 -6.01 13.03
CA PRO A 13 -0.48 -4.72 13.71
C PRO A 13 0.89 -4.31 14.28
N GLY A 14 1.37 -3.12 13.91
CA GLY A 14 2.68 -2.60 14.33
C GLY A 14 3.87 -3.07 13.49
N ALA A 15 3.66 -3.92 12.48
CA ALA A 15 4.72 -4.24 11.51
C ALA A 15 4.89 -3.09 10.50
N VAL A 16 6.12 -2.59 10.39
CA VAL A 16 6.51 -1.63 9.35
C VAL A 16 6.86 -2.41 8.10
N VAL A 17 6.20 -2.09 6.99
CA VAL A 17 6.44 -2.75 5.69
C VAL A 17 7.61 -2.07 5.02
N ALA A 18 8.71 -2.80 4.81
CA ALA A 18 9.87 -2.28 4.09
C ALA A 18 9.58 -2.16 2.58
N PRO A 19 10.33 -1.32 1.82
CA PRO A 19 10.12 -1.16 0.37
C PRO A 19 10.31 -2.44 -0.47
N ASP A 20 10.98 -3.45 0.08
CA ASP A 20 11.16 -4.77 -0.50
C ASP A 20 10.07 -5.78 -0.09
N GLU A 21 9.18 -5.38 0.81
CA GLU A 21 8.06 -6.16 1.30
C GLU A 21 6.74 -5.63 0.72
N ARG A 22 5.86 -6.53 0.31
CA ARG A 22 4.49 -6.17 -0.10
C ARG A 22 3.49 -6.78 0.86
N LEU A 23 2.45 -6.02 1.18
CA LEU A 23 1.24 -6.63 1.72
C LEU A 23 0.58 -7.50 0.65
N PRO A 24 -0.32 -8.42 1.04
CA PRO A 24 -1.08 -9.16 0.06
C PRO A 24 -1.90 -8.18 -0.79
N TRP A 25 -2.09 -8.53 -2.06
CA TRP A 25 -2.70 -7.66 -3.07
C TRP A 25 -4.03 -7.00 -2.65
N PRO A 26 -4.97 -7.70 -1.97
CA PRO A 26 -6.21 -7.09 -1.48
C PRO A 26 -5.97 -5.92 -0.53
N GLN A 27 -5.00 -6.05 0.39
CA GLN A 27 -4.67 -4.98 1.35
C GLN A 27 -3.96 -3.82 0.66
N THR A 28 -3.07 -4.11 -0.29
CA THR A 28 -2.40 -3.08 -1.09
C THR A 28 -3.43 -2.22 -1.86
N ALA A 29 -4.43 -2.86 -2.46
CA ALA A 29 -5.52 -2.16 -3.13
C ALA A 29 -6.35 -1.30 -2.15
N ALA A 30 -6.67 -1.83 -0.96
CA ALA A 30 -7.42 -1.09 0.05
C ALA A 30 -6.70 0.19 0.51
N MET A 31 -5.38 0.12 0.78
CA MET A 31 -4.59 1.31 1.11
C MET A 31 -4.55 2.33 -0.03
N GLY A 32 -4.47 1.86 -1.28
CA GLY A 32 -4.51 2.72 -2.46
C GLY A 32 -5.85 3.47 -2.58
N VAL A 33 -6.97 2.78 -2.40
CA VAL A 33 -8.31 3.39 -2.39
C VAL A 33 -8.44 4.43 -1.28
N GLN A 34 -7.96 4.12 -0.07
CA GLN A 34 -7.95 5.08 1.04
C GLN A 34 -7.15 6.35 0.68
N HIS A 35 -5.99 6.20 0.06
CA HIS A 35 -5.17 7.33 -0.38
C HIS A 35 -5.87 8.19 -1.43
N VAL A 36 -6.50 7.56 -2.42
CA VAL A 36 -7.28 8.26 -3.46
C VAL A 36 -8.43 9.04 -2.84
N ILE A 37 -9.20 8.43 -1.93
CA ILE A 37 -10.30 9.12 -1.24
C ILE A 37 -9.78 10.31 -0.44
N ALA A 38 -8.65 10.16 0.24
CA ALA A 38 -8.03 11.26 0.98
C ALA A 38 -7.61 12.43 0.08
N MET A 39 -7.08 12.16 -1.11
CA MET A 39 -6.68 13.18 -2.09
C MET A 39 -7.86 13.77 -2.89
N PHE A 40 -8.95 13.02 -3.04
CA PHE A 40 -10.11 13.42 -3.84
C PHE A 40 -10.73 14.76 -3.40
N GLY A 41 -10.70 15.04 -2.09
CA GLY A 41 -11.18 16.32 -1.56
C GLY A 41 -10.41 17.53 -2.11
N ALA A 42 -9.12 17.39 -2.43
CA ALA A 42 -8.31 18.47 -3.00
C ALA A 42 -8.44 18.58 -4.53
N THR A 43 -8.87 17.51 -5.22
CA THR A 43 -8.96 17.50 -6.70
C THR A 43 -10.34 17.89 -7.23
N VAL A 44 -11.42 17.66 -6.48
CA VAL A 44 -12.80 17.96 -6.93
C VAL A 44 -13.35 19.26 -6.34
N LEU A 45 -12.80 19.74 -5.21
CA LEU A 45 -13.22 20.99 -4.57
C LEU A 45 -12.39 22.22 -5.01
N ALA A 46 -11.40 22.02 -5.90
CA ALA A 46 -10.60 23.06 -6.55
C ALA A 46 -11.27 23.53 -7.85
#